data_AF-A0A7W1UI93-F1
#
_entry.id   AF-A0A7W1UI93-F1
#
_cell.length_a   1.000
_cell.length_b   1.000
_cell.length_c   1.000
_cell.angle_alpha   90.00
_cell.angle_beta   90.00
_cell.angle_gamma   90.00
#
_symmetry.space_group_name_H-M   'P 1'
#
loop_
_entity.id
_entity.type
_entity.pdbx_description
1 polymer ?
#
loop_
_entity_poly.entity_id
_entity_poly.type
_entity_poly.pdbx_seq_one_letter_code
_entity_poly.pdbx_strand_id
1 'polypeptide(L)'
;MKSEGMMLRQAITNIDQRYATAKRSVNFIKRYIFPGSFLLSVTAMCGSIAGVTDMPLCPLEDIGPHSATTLRTWRDTLYRNREHIRT
;
A
#
# COMPACT_ATOMS: atom_id res chain seq x y z
N MET A 1 3.14 -21.40 -10.42
CA MET A 1 4.48 -20.78 -10.56
C MET A 1 5.45 -21.88 -10.97
N LYS A 2 6.57 -21.58 -11.65
CA LYS A 2 7.65 -22.59 -11.80
C LYS A 2 8.18 -22.93 -10.40
N SER A 3 8.74 -24.14 -10.21
CA SER A 3 9.18 -24.62 -8.89
C SER A 3 10.15 -23.64 -8.20
N GLU A 4 11.01 -22.99 -8.99
CA GLU A 4 12.01 -22.00 -8.53
C GLU A 4 11.61 -20.54 -8.80
N GLY A 5 10.32 -20.25 -8.97
CA GLY A 5 9.87 -18.88 -9.22
C GLY A 5 9.93 -18.01 -7.96
N MET A 6 10.26 -16.73 -8.13
CA MET A 6 10.17 -15.72 -7.07
C MET A 6 8.98 -14.80 -7.29
N MET A 7 8.31 -14.43 -6.20
CA MET A 7 7.27 -13.40 -6.19
C MET A 7 7.79 -12.15 -5.50
N LEU A 8 7.75 -11.02 -6.19
CA LEU A 8 7.90 -9.71 -5.57
C LEU A 8 6.53 -9.10 -5.33
N ARG A 9 6.23 -8.74 -4.08
CA ARG A 9 5.00 -8.02 -3.72
C ARG A 9 5.34 -6.68 -3.08
N GLN A 10 5.12 -5.61 -3.82
CA GLN A 10 5.17 -4.25 -3.30
C GLN A 10 3.76 -3.82 -2.88
N ALA A 11 3.59 -3.38 -1.64
CA ALA A 11 2.31 -2.92 -1.14
C ALA A 11 2.47 -1.77 -0.15
N ILE A 12 1.51 -0.84 -0.16
CA ILE A 12 1.35 0.13 0.92
C ILE A 12 0.69 -0.60 2.08
N THR A 13 1.36 -0.60 3.24
CA THR A 13 0.90 -1.30 4.43
C THR A 13 0.45 -0.33 5.51
N ASN A 14 -0.38 -0.85 6.42
CA ASN A 14 -0.68 -0.16 7.67
C ASN A 14 0.18 -0.72 8.79
N ILE A 15 0.47 0.10 9.80
CA ILE A 15 1.12 -0.38 11.01
C ILE A 15 0.19 -1.36 11.74
N ASP A 16 0.75 -2.46 12.23
CA ASP A 16 -0.01 -3.57 12.79
C ASP A 16 -0.94 -3.14 13.94
N GLN A 17 -0.49 -2.23 14.82
CA GLN A 17 -1.32 -1.77 15.95
C GLN A 17 -2.60 -1.05 15.50
N ARG A 18 -2.60 -0.43 14.32
CA ARG A 18 -3.75 0.33 13.80
C ARG A 18 -4.59 -0.48 12.83
N TYR A 19 -4.15 -1.67 12.44
CA TYR A 19 -4.76 -2.47 11.39
C TYR A 19 -6.24 -2.79 11.69
N ALA A 20 -6.54 -3.28 12.89
CA ALA A 20 -7.91 -3.67 13.28
C ALA A 20 -8.90 -2.48 13.19
N THR A 21 -8.50 -1.31 13.69
CA THR A 21 -9.31 -0.10 13.64
C THR A 21 -9.42 0.44 12.21
N ALA A 22 -8.30 0.51 11.50
CA ALA A 22 -8.25 1.02 10.13
C ALA A 22 -8.99 0.14 9.13
N LYS A 23 -9.14 -1.17 9.41
CA LYS A 23 -9.98 -2.07 8.60
C LYS A 23 -11.44 -1.63 8.57
N ARG A 24 -11.95 -1.14 9.71
CA ARG A 24 -13.36 -0.81 9.90
C ARG A 24 -13.69 0.66 9.66
N SER A 25 -12.68 1.54 9.67
CA SER A 25 -12.90 2.97 9.48
C SER A 25 -12.97 3.36 7.99
N VAL A 26 -13.89 4.28 7.69
CA VAL A 26 -13.96 5.00 6.41
C VAL A 26 -13.41 6.40 6.64
N ASN A 27 -12.40 6.78 5.88
CA ASN A 27 -11.81 8.12 5.89
C ASN A 27 -11.96 8.79 4.51
N PHE A 28 -11.52 10.03 4.37
CA PHE A 28 -11.59 10.79 3.12
C PHE A 28 -10.99 10.01 1.94
N ILE A 29 -9.81 9.40 2.12
CA ILE A 29 -9.14 8.62 1.07
C ILE A 29 -9.99 7.44 0.63
N LYS A 30 -10.52 6.64 1.56
CA LYS A 30 -11.40 5.51 1.25
C LYS A 30 -12.76 5.90 0.70
N ARG A 31 -13.23 7.12 0.98
CA ARG A 31 -14.55 7.58 0.51
C ARG A 31 -14.50 8.18 -0.88
N TYR A 32 -13.44 8.94 -1.19
CA TYR A 32 -13.41 9.79 -2.39
C TYR A 32 -12.25 9.50 -3.35
N ILE A 33 -11.15 8.91 -2.86
CA ILE A 33 -9.96 8.67 -3.71
C ILE A 33 -9.90 7.20 -4.14
N PHE A 34 -10.03 6.27 -3.19
CA PHE A 34 -9.99 4.83 -3.44
C PHE A 34 -11.18 4.12 -2.74
N PRO A 35 -12.41 4.21 -3.29
CA PRO A 35 -13.58 3.50 -2.77
C PRO A 35 -13.36 1.99 -2.66
N GLY A 36 -13.75 1.41 -1.52
CA GLY A 36 -13.60 -0.03 -1.26
C GLY A 36 -12.16 -0.49 -0.98
N SER A 37 -11.18 0.41 -1.01
CA SER A 37 -9.79 0.06 -0.72
C SER A 37 -9.55 -0.34 0.73
N PHE A 38 -8.53 -1.16 0.91
CA PHE A 38 -8.12 -1.68 2.19
C PHE A 38 -6.60 -1.79 2.28
N LEU A 39 -6.02 -1.24 3.36
CA LEU A 39 -4.60 -1.37 3.65
C LEU A 39 -4.39 -2.50 4.64
N LEU A 40 -3.70 -3.53 4.18
CA LEU A 40 -3.25 -4.68 4.96
C LEU A 40 -2.00 -4.35 5.77
N SER A 41 -1.82 -5.01 6.91
CA SER A 41 -0.58 -4.92 7.67
C SER A 41 0.41 -5.99 7.25
N VAL A 42 1.69 -5.82 7.64
CA VAL A 42 2.73 -6.82 7.35
C VAL A 42 2.37 -8.16 7.98
N THR A 43 1.94 -8.17 9.25
CA THR A 43 1.56 -9.42 9.93
C THR A 43 0.37 -10.11 9.25
N ALA A 44 -0.65 -9.36 8.83
CA ALA A 44 -1.80 -9.92 8.14
C ALA A 44 -1.40 -10.51 6.77
N MET A 45 -0.46 -9.88 6.06
CA MET A 45 0.06 -10.37 4.80
C MET A 45 0.87 -11.66 4.99
N CYS A 46 1.84 -11.66 5.92
CA CYS A 46 2.68 -12.81 6.21
C CYS A 46 1.86 -14.01 6.70
N GLY A 47 0.88 -13.77 7.58
CA GLY A 47 -0.01 -14.82 8.06
C GLY A 47 -0.84 -15.44 6.94
N SER A 48 -1.28 -14.64 5.96
CA SER A 48 -1.96 -15.18 4.78
C SER A 48 -1.03 -16.01 3.91
N ILE A 49 0.19 -15.55 3.64
CA ILE A 49 1.17 -16.28 2.82
C ILE A 49 1.48 -17.62 3.46
N ALA A 50 1.81 -17.63 4.75
CA ALA A 50 2.13 -18.84 5.49
C ALA A 50 0.95 -19.82 5.62
N GLY A 51 -0.28 -19.30 5.68
CA GLY A 51 -1.49 -20.13 5.88
C GLY A 51 -2.06 -20.76 4.61
N VAL A 52 -1.75 -20.22 3.42
CA VAL A 52 -2.39 -20.67 2.16
C VAL A 52 -1.39 -21.00 1.05
N THR A 53 -0.09 -20.85 1.29
CA THR A 53 0.96 -21.12 0.31
C THR A 53 2.18 -21.74 0.99
N ASP A 54 2.96 -22.51 0.23
CA ASP A 54 4.24 -23.05 0.67
C ASP A 54 5.41 -22.09 0.39
N MET A 55 5.14 -20.80 0.18
CA MET A 55 6.18 -19.82 -0.18
C MET A 55 6.98 -19.40 1.06
N PRO A 56 8.32 -19.57 1.05
CA PRO A 56 9.16 -19.01 2.10
C PRO A 56 9.17 -17.48 2.01
N LEU A 57 9.19 -16.81 3.17
CA LEU A 57 9.29 -15.36 3.22
C LEU A 57 10.74 -14.94 2.90
N CYS A 58 10.91 -14.15 1.83
CA CYS A 58 12.15 -13.45 1.52
C CYS A 58 12.25 -12.13 2.32
N PRO A 59 13.41 -11.42 2.30
CA PRO A 59 13.61 -10.19 3.05
C PRO A 59 12.50 -9.16 2.81
N LEU A 60 12.03 -8.56 3.90
CA LEU A 60 11.09 -7.45 3.86
C LEU A 60 11.86 -6.13 3.94
N GLU A 61 11.62 -5.25 2.99
CA GLU A 61 12.22 -3.92 2.93
C GLU A 61 11.15 -2.84 3.10
N ASP A 62 11.37 -1.91 4.05
CA ASP A 62 10.52 -0.74 4.21
C ASP A 62 11.05 0.45 3.39
N ILE A 63 10.38 0.70 2.27
CA ILE A 63 10.65 1.84 1.37
C ILE A 63 9.67 3.01 1.61
N GLY A 64 8.81 2.91 2.62
CA GLY A 64 7.82 3.91 3.01
C GLY A 64 8.37 5.35 3.12
N PRO A 65 9.58 5.57 3.69
CA PRO A 65 10.16 6.91 3.82
C PRO A 65 10.30 7.67 2.49
N HIS A 66 10.49 6.97 1.36
CA HIS A 66 10.61 7.61 0.04
C HIS A 66 9.28 8.14 -0.50
N SER A 67 8.15 7.64 0.00
CA SER A 67 6.82 8.01 -0.48
C SER A 67 6.48 9.48 -0.23
N ALA A 68 7.00 10.07 0.85
CA ALA A 68 6.77 11.48 1.17
C ALA A 68 7.35 12.42 0.09
N THR A 69 8.53 12.10 -0.44
CA THR A 69 9.16 12.84 -1.53
C THR A 69 8.34 12.69 -2.81
N THR A 70 7.94 11.46 -3.15
CA THR A 70 7.12 11.18 -4.33
C THR A 70 5.80 11.96 -4.31
N LEU A 71 5.05 11.90 -3.21
CA LEU A 71 3.77 12.60 -3.07
C LEU A 71 3.93 14.12 -3.12
N ARG A 72 5.03 14.66 -2.60
CA ARG A 72 5.36 16.09 -2.70
C ARG A 72 5.55 16.49 -4.15
N THR A 73 6.37 15.77 -4.90
CA THR A 73 6.63 16.04 -6.32
C THR A 73 5.35 15.95 -7.16
N TRP A 74 4.50 14.96 -6.88
CA TRP A 74 3.20 14.84 -7.56
C TRP A 74 2.29 16.03 -7.25
N ARG A 75 2.19 16.43 -5.98
CA ARG A 75 1.42 17.59 -5.55
C ARG A 75 1.90 18.86 -6.25
N ASP A 76 3.21 19.11 -6.26
CA ASP A 76 3.78 20.32 -6.85
C ASP A 76 3.56 20.36 -8.38
N THR A 77 3.59 19.19 -9.03
CA THR A 77 3.27 19.06 -10.46
C THR A 77 1.79 19.28 -10.75
N LEU A 78 0.90 18.75 -9.90
CA LEU A 78 -0.54 18.99 -10.00
C LEU A 78 -0.85 20.49 -9.92
N TYR A 79 -0.27 21.20 -8.94
CA TYR A 79 -0.50 22.64 -8.78
C TYR A 79 0.04 23.47 -9.93
N ARG A 80 1.21 23.13 -10.48
CA ARG A 80 1.77 23.81 -11.66
C ARG A 80 0.86 23.71 -12.88
N ASN A 81 0.14 22.61 -13.03
CA ASN A 81 -0.72 22.34 -14.18
C ASN A 81 -2.22 22.53 -13.88
N ARG A 82 -2.55 23.12 -12.73
CA ARG A 82 -3.92 23.24 -12.21
C ARG A 82 -4.90 23.81 -13.22
N GLU A 83 -4.53 24.90 -13.89
CA GLU A 83 -5.43 25.61 -14.81
C GLU A 83 -5.74 24.76 -16.04
N HIS A 84 -4.80 23.94 -16.52
CA HIS A 84 -5.04 23.02 -17.61
C HIS A 84 -5.93 21.83 -17.21
N ILE A 85 -5.77 21.30 -15.99
CA ILE A 85 -6.48 20.11 -15.49
C ILE A 85 -7.95 20.42 -15.11
N ARG A 86 -8.29 21.68 -14.86
CA ARG A 86 -9.64 22.11 -14.47
C ARG A 86 -10.63 22.21 -15.64
N THR A 87 -10.16 22.04 -16.86
CA THR A 87 -10.95 22.12 -18.10
C THR A 87 -11.46 20.74 -18.48
#